data_AF-A0A6P6JMU7-F1
#
_entry.id   AF-A0A6P6JMU7-F1
#
_cell.length_a   1.000
_cell.length_b   1.000
_cell.length_c   1.000
_cell.angle_alpha   90.00
_cell.angle_beta   90.00
_cell.angle_gamma   90.00
#
_symmetry.space_group_name_H-M   'P 1'
#
loop_
_entity.id
_entity.type
_entity.pdbx_description
1 polymer ?
#
loop_
_entity_poly.entity_id
_entity_poly.type
_entity_poly.pdbx_seq_one_letter_code
_entity_poly.pdbx_strand_id
1 'polypeptide(L)'
;MEAMGSGSGAEAEEAQNHTAMLWSIQEAVQRQTLQIGASACGATAVVDVLQALGITVTPETVDHCVRTSLRRNEAPLHDYLHSRSKAGATHLQLVSGAEQASGGRVVGRFFGLYPRRRLKLVPWLAHWIRRGAVPIATMNMQQAVPEGEEIPDAWHHQLIFGVAPGAVFMTNPLDVVSEEEVHERLCSESVLLVRREDVLKRLTPDAHLSQISDQHPDLRWKTLNVEGQTDDQRGRASHENASRDSRGVQLWSDFLRS
;
A
#
# COMPACT_ATOMS: atom_id res chain seq x y z
N MET A 1 -39.70 37.50 -19.52
CA MET A 1 -38.82 37.58 -18.35
C MET A 1 -38.60 36.15 -17.88
N GLU A 2 -37.53 35.53 -18.35
CA GLU A 2 -37.06 34.24 -17.84
C GLU A 2 -35.71 34.48 -17.18
N ALA A 3 -35.60 34.04 -15.93
CA ALA A 3 -34.41 34.17 -15.12
C ALA A 3 -33.36 33.15 -15.58
N MET A 4 -32.22 33.63 -16.07
CA MET A 4 -31.03 32.81 -16.31
C MET A 4 -30.34 32.50 -14.98
N GLY A 5 -30.13 31.21 -14.74
CA GLY A 5 -29.62 30.64 -13.48
C GLY A 5 -28.16 30.99 -13.20
N SER A 6 -27.91 31.32 -11.93
CA SER A 6 -26.61 31.64 -11.32
C SER A 6 -25.81 30.40 -10.90
N GLY A 7 -25.82 29.32 -11.69
CA GLY A 7 -25.28 28.01 -11.29
C GLY A 7 -23.76 27.81 -11.45
N SER A 8 -23.06 28.64 -12.23
CA SER A 8 -21.66 28.36 -12.62
C SER A 8 -20.59 28.78 -11.62
N GLY A 9 -20.90 29.70 -10.69
CA GLY A 9 -19.93 30.24 -9.74
C GLY A 9 -19.66 29.31 -8.55
N ALA A 10 -20.73 28.75 -7.97
CA ALA A 10 -20.64 27.92 -6.76
C ALA A 10 -19.97 26.56 -7.02
N GLU A 11 -20.26 25.92 -8.16
CA GLU A 11 -19.63 24.65 -8.54
C GLU A 11 -18.13 24.80 -8.81
N ALA A 12 -17.72 25.92 -9.42
CA ALA A 12 -16.31 26.24 -9.64
C ALA A 12 -15.56 26.52 -8.34
N GLU A 13 -16.20 27.20 -7.38
CA GLU A 13 -15.64 27.51 -6.06
C GLU A 13 -15.53 26.25 -5.17
N GLU A 14 -16.53 25.35 -5.25
CA GLU A 14 -16.50 24.05 -4.57
C GLU A 14 -15.45 23.10 -5.18
N ALA A 15 -15.29 23.10 -6.51
CA ALA A 15 -14.24 22.34 -7.19
C ALA A 15 -12.82 22.85 -6.83
N GLN A 16 -12.63 24.16 -6.69
CA GLN A 16 -11.38 24.74 -6.20
C GLN A 16 -11.10 24.33 -4.74
N ASN A 17 -12.12 24.28 -3.89
CA ASN A 17 -12.00 23.82 -2.51
C ASN A 17 -11.67 22.33 -2.37
N HIS A 18 -11.81 21.54 -3.42
CA HIS A 18 -11.45 20.11 -3.44
C HIS A 18 -10.22 19.79 -4.31
N THR A 19 -9.55 20.81 -4.84
CA THR A 19 -8.31 20.65 -5.62
C THR A 19 -7.10 21.11 -4.82
N ALA A 20 -6.09 20.26 -4.68
CA ALA A 20 -4.81 20.62 -4.06
C ALA A 20 -3.69 19.78 -4.66
N MET A 21 -2.61 20.43 -5.08
CA MET A 21 -1.49 19.79 -5.77
C MET A 21 -0.17 20.20 -5.09
N LEU A 22 0.70 19.24 -4.83
CA LEU A 22 2.10 19.47 -4.45
C LEU A 22 2.96 19.76 -5.67
N TRP A 23 2.68 19.04 -6.76
CA TRP A 23 3.32 19.17 -8.06
C TRP A 23 2.25 19.24 -9.14
N SER A 24 2.51 19.99 -10.21
CA SER A 24 1.78 19.78 -11.46
C SER A 24 2.05 18.37 -12.00
N ILE A 25 1.21 17.87 -12.92
CA ILE A 25 1.42 16.56 -13.55
C ILE A 25 2.79 16.51 -14.23
N GLN A 26 3.18 17.59 -14.93
CA GLN A 26 4.48 17.68 -15.59
C GLN A 26 5.64 17.62 -14.58
N GLU A 27 5.53 18.31 -13.46
CA GLU A 27 6.53 18.22 -12.40
C GLU A 27 6.57 16.83 -11.79
N ALA A 28 5.43 16.19 -11.53
CA ALA A 28 5.40 14.83 -11.01
C ALA A 28 6.09 13.83 -11.95
N VAL A 29 5.89 13.97 -13.27
CA VAL A 29 6.60 13.16 -14.27
C VAL A 29 8.12 13.35 -14.19
N GLN A 30 8.58 14.58 -13.99
CA GLN A 30 10.01 14.91 -13.91
C GLN A 30 10.64 14.58 -12.56
N ARG A 31 9.85 14.64 -11.48
CA ARG A 31 10.33 14.61 -10.10
C ARG A 31 10.14 13.27 -9.42
N GLN A 32 9.20 12.43 -9.89
CA GLN A 32 8.98 11.12 -9.27
C GLN A 32 10.26 10.29 -9.29
N THR A 33 10.53 9.66 -8.16
CA THR A 33 11.61 8.69 -8.05
C THR A 33 11.09 7.35 -8.56
N LEU A 34 11.74 6.78 -9.57
CA LEU A 34 11.49 5.39 -9.94
C LEU A 34 11.92 4.47 -8.80
N GLN A 35 11.19 3.38 -8.58
CA GLN A 35 11.43 2.48 -7.46
C GLN A 35 12.92 2.10 -7.32
N ILE A 36 13.47 2.39 -6.15
CA ILE A 36 14.93 2.38 -5.90
C ILE A 36 15.48 0.99 -5.56
N GLY A 37 14.61 -0.01 -5.44
CA GLY A 37 15.00 -1.38 -5.08
C GLY A 37 13.79 -2.31 -4.88
N ALA A 38 14.06 -3.60 -4.73
CA ALA A 38 13.02 -4.60 -4.48
C ALA A 38 12.30 -4.32 -3.15
N SER A 39 10.96 -4.33 -3.16
CA SER A 39 10.11 -3.98 -2.00
C SER A 39 10.31 -2.56 -1.44
N ALA A 40 11.06 -1.69 -2.14
CA ALA A 40 11.45 -0.37 -1.64
C ALA A 40 10.43 0.75 -1.96
N CYS A 41 9.18 0.43 -2.29
CA CYS A 41 8.17 1.44 -2.61
C CYS A 41 7.95 2.43 -1.45
N GLY A 42 8.05 1.97 -0.20
CA GLY A 42 8.00 2.82 0.99
C GLY A 42 9.16 3.82 1.05
N ALA A 43 10.40 3.35 0.87
CA ALA A 43 11.57 4.22 0.84
C ALA A 43 11.51 5.21 -0.34
N THR A 44 11.10 4.76 -1.53
CA THR A 44 10.87 5.62 -2.69
C THR A 44 9.84 6.71 -2.41
N ALA A 45 8.71 6.38 -1.77
CA ALA A 45 7.71 7.38 -1.39
C ALA A 45 8.28 8.40 -0.39
N VAL A 46 9.16 7.99 0.53
CA VAL A 46 9.85 8.92 1.45
C VAL A 46 10.83 9.83 0.72
N VAL A 47 11.56 9.34 -0.29
CA VAL A 47 12.40 10.20 -1.15
C VAL A 47 11.55 11.29 -1.80
N ASP A 48 10.42 10.90 -2.42
CA ASP A 48 9.48 11.83 -3.05
C ASP A 48 8.91 12.84 -2.03
N VAL A 49 8.62 12.41 -0.79
CA VAL A 49 8.19 13.31 0.28
C VAL A 49 9.23 14.38 0.59
N LEU A 50 10.49 13.97 0.81
CA LEU A 50 11.56 14.90 1.15
C LEU A 50 11.81 15.87 0.01
N GLN A 51 11.77 15.39 -1.23
CA GLN A 51 11.88 16.23 -2.42
C GLN A 51 10.72 17.23 -2.55
N ALA A 52 9.49 16.82 -2.27
CA ALA A 52 8.33 17.71 -2.26
C ALA A 52 8.43 18.81 -1.19
N LEU A 53 9.09 18.51 -0.07
CA LEU A 53 9.38 19.45 1.02
C LEU A 53 10.65 20.28 0.79
N GLY A 54 11.31 20.14 -0.37
CA GLY A 54 12.54 20.88 -0.70
C GLY A 54 13.78 20.41 0.07
N ILE A 55 13.77 19.17 0.56
CA ILE A 55 14.85 18.54 1.31
C ILE A 55 15.59 17.55 0.41
N THR A 56 16.82 17.88 0.04
CA THR A 56 17.68 17.00 -0.76
C THR A 56 18.38 15.97 0.13
N VAL A 57 18.06 14.71 -0.08
CA VAL A 57 18.70 13.55 0.57
C VAL A 57 18.85 12.45 -0.48
N THR A 58 19.93 11.67 -0.42
CA THR A 58 20.15 10.60 -1.40
C THR A 58 19.18 9.43 -1.16
N PRO A 59 18.73 8.72 -2.21
CA PRO A 59 17.89 7.54 -2.06
C PRO A 59 18.46 6.48 -1.13
N GLU A 60 19.78 6.28 -1.14
CA GLU A 60 20.48 5.30 -0.30
C GLU A 60 20.39 5.67 1.18
N THR A 61 20.46 6.96 1.49
CA THR A 61 20.29 7.45 2.87
C THR A 61 18.86 7.20 3.34
N VAL A 62 17.86 7.49 2.49
CA VAL A 62 16.46 7.24 2.81
C VAL A 62 16.19 5.75 3.01
N ASP A 63 16.66 4.88 2.11
CA ASP A 63 16.46 3.43 2.23
C ASP A 63 17.11 2.87 3.51
N HIS A 64 18.31 3.34 3.86
CA HIS A 64 18.96 2.98 5.12
C HIS A 64 18.14 3.42 6.36
N CYS A 65 17.54 4.61 6.32
CA CYS A 65 16.71 5.13 7.41
C CYS A 65 15.36 4.40 7.53
N VAL A 66 14.71 4.07 6.41
CA VAL A 66 13.42 3.37 6.39
C VAL A 66 13.55 1.89 6.76
N ARG A 67 14.70 1.26 6.43
CA ARG A 67 14.99 -0.15 6.75
C ARG A 67 13.96 -1.11 6.14
N THR A 68 13.78 -1.00 4.83
CA THR A 68 12.89 -1.86 4.04
C THR A 68 13.19 -3.35 4.30
N SER A 69 12.16 -4.12 4.66
CA SER A 69 12.28 -5.57 4.81
C SER A 69 12.14 -6.27 3.45
N LEU A 70 13.00 -7.25 3.19
CA LEU A 70 12.98 -8.01 1.93
C LEU A 70 12.23 -9.33 2.05
N ARG A 71 11.63 -9.76 0.95
CA ARG A 71 11.07 -11.10 0.79
C ARG A 71 12.20 -12.13 0.76
N ARG A 72 12.05 -13.23 1.50
CA ARG A 72 12.99 -14.36 1.44
C ARG A 72 12.55 -15.35 0.36
N ASN A 73 12.71 -14.97 -0.91
CA ASN A 73 12.17 -15.73 -2.04
C ASN A 73 12.68 -17.18 -2.13
N GLU A 74 13.90 -17.45 -1.68
CA GLU A 74 14.49 -18.80 -1.72
C GLU A 74 14.34 -19.59 -0.41
N ALA A 75 13.60 -19.06 0.56
CA ALA A 75 13.40 -19.73 1.85
C ALA A 75 12.32 -20.82 1.79
N PRO A 76 12.34 -21.79 2.73
CA PRO A 76 11.25 -22.73 2.94
C PRO A 76 9.91 -22.03 3.17
N LEU A 77 8.80 -22.74 2.95
CA LEU A 77 7.46 -22.17 2.93
C LEU A 77 7.12 -21.31 4.16
N HIS A 78 7.37 -21.81 5.38
CA HIS A 78 7.06 -21.06 6.61
C HIS A 78 7.83 -19.72 6.65
N ASP A 79 9.14 -19.75 6.41
CA ASP A 79 10.01 -18.57 6.39
C ASP A 79 9.65 -17.59 5.26
N TYR A 80 9.26 -18.12 4.09
CA TYR A 80 8.79 -17.30 2.98
C TYR A 80 7.51 -16.56 3.36
N LEU A 81 6.48 -17.26 3.87
CA LEU A 81 5.23 -16.64 4.32
C LEU A 81 5.47 -15.61 5.43
N HIS A 82 6.35 -15.93 6.40
CA HIS A 82 6.72 -15.00 7.48
C HIS A 82 7.46 -13.77 6.95
N SER A 83 8.31 -13.93 5.93
CA SER A 83 8.95 -12.78 5.28
C SER A 83 7.94 -11.95 4.49
N ARG A 84 6.94 -12.59 3.87
CA ARG A 84 5.89 -11.94 3.08
C ARG A 84 4.97 -11.06 3.93
N SER A 85 4.68 -11.43 5.17
CA SER A 85 3.89 -10.57 6.06
C SER A 85 4.59 -9.26 6.44
N LYS A 86 5.92 -9.22 6.32
CA LYS A 86 6.77 -8.11 6.77
C LYS A 86 7.46 -7.36 5.63
N ALA A 87 7.55 -7.94 4.44
CA ALA A 87 8.29 -7.36 3.32
C ALA A 87 7.74 -5.99 2.94
N GLY A 88 8.61 -5.01 2.70
CA GLY A 88 8.26 -3.60 2.54
C GLY A 88 8.59 -2.79 3.79
N ALA A 89 7.80 -1.76 4.07
CA ALA A 89 8.00 -0.87 5.22
C ALA A 89 6.67 -0.61 5.95
N THR A 90 6.69 -0.65 7.28
CA THR A 90 5.55 -0.22 8.09
C THR A 90 5.42 1.31 8.11
N HIS A 91 4.24 1.83 8.44
CA HIS A 91 4.07 3.27 8.61
C HIS A 91 5.03 3.87 9.66
N LEU A 92 5.36 3.14 10.73
CA LEU A 92 6.34 3.56 11.73
C LEU A 92 7.74 3.73 11.12
N GLN A 93 8.13 2.81 10.24
CA GLN A 93 9.39 2.90 9.48
C GLN A 93 9.39 4.06 8.50
N LEU A 94 8.26 4.35 7.84
CA LEU A 94 8.17 5.52 6.95
C LEU A 94 8.31 6.84 7.74
N VAL A 95 7.58 6.97 8.85
CA VAL A 95 7.61 8.18 9.69
C VAL A 95 9.00 8.39 10.30
N SER A 96 9.53 7.36 10.97
CA SER A 96 10.85 7.45 11.61
C SER A 96 11.98 7.56 10.58
N GLY A 97 11.83 6.94 9.40
CA GLY A 97 12.78 7.04 8.30
C GLY A 97 12.82 8.45 7.72
N ALA A 98 11.67 9.08 7.47
CA ALA A 98 11.59 10.47 7.03
C ALA A 98 12.17 11.45 8.06
N GLU A 99 11.90 11.24 9.34
CA GLU A 99 12.44 12.05 10.44
C GLU A 99 13.96 11.95 10.50
N GLN A 100 14.50 10.72 10.52
CA GLN A 100 15.96 10.49 10.55
C GLN A 100 16.66 11.06 9.31
N ALA A 101 16.15 10.75 8.11
CA ALA A 101 16.74 11.18 6.85
C ALA A 101 16.72 12.72 6.70
N SER A 102 15.71 13.39 7.24
CA SER A 102 15.61 14.85 7.21
C SER A 102 16.38 15.58 8.30
N GLY A 103 16.97 14.86 9.26
CA GLY A 103 17.60 15.42 10.45
C GLY A 103 16.59 16.05 11.43
N GLY A 104 15.40 15.46 11.56
CA GLY A 104 14.33 15.93 12.45
C GLY A 104 13.48 17.08 11.92
N ARG A 105 13.68 17.49 10.65
CA ARG A 105 12.90 18.59 10.03
C ARG A 105 11.51 18.16 9.57
N VAL A 106 11.34 16.86 9.30
CA VAL A 106 10.08 16.27 8.87
C VAL A 106 9.58 15.35 9.97
N VAL A 107 8.34 15.55 10.37
CA VAL A 107 7.63 14.65 11.28
C VAL A 107 6.41 14.07 10.56
N GLY A 108 6.02 12.87 10.95
CA GLY A 108 4.90 12.17 10.32
C GLY A 108 3.80 11.82 11.32
N ARG A 109 2.59 11.65 10.79
CA ARG A 109 1.45 11.13 11.55
C ARG A 109 0.72 10.09 10.71
N PHE A 110 0.49 8.93 11.31
CA PHE A 110 -0.29 7.87 10.68
C PHE A 110 -1.78 8.04 10.97
N PHE A 111 -2.60 7.79 9.94
CA PHE A 111 -4.05 7.78 10.01
C PHE A 111 -4.57 6.45 9.44
N GLY A 112 -4.81 5.46 10.30
CA GLY A 112 -5.42 4.21 9.85
C GLY A 112 -6.86 4.46 9.38
N LEU A 113 -7.25 3.95 8.22
CA LEU A 113 -8.61 4.12 7.68
C LEU A 113 -9.48 2.86 7.76
N TYR A 114 -8.89 1.73 8.15
CA TYR A 114 -9.62 0.52 8.54
C TYR A 114 -9.95 0.52 10.06
N PRO A 115 -11.14 0.08 10.48
CA PRO A 115 -12.32 -0.16 9.65
C PRO A 115 -12.84 1.16 9.04
N ARG A 116 -13.59 1.05 7.93
CA ARG A 116 -14.01 2.21 7.12
C ARG A 116 -14.55 3.37 7.96
N ARG A 117 -13.93 4.53 7.81
CA ARG A 117 -14.28 5.75 8.56
C ARG A 117 -15.28 6.60 7.79
N ARG A 118 -16.09 7.39 8.51
CA ARG A 118 -16.97 8.42 7.93
C ARG A 118 -16.15 9.65 7.55
N LEU A 119 -15.39 9.55 6.47
CA LEU A 119 -14.58 10.65 5.93
C LEU A 119 -14.83 10.79 4.43
N LYS A 120 -14.74 12.02 3.92
CA LYS A 120 -14.59 12.31 2.49
C LYS A 120 -13.10 12.47 2.21
N LEU A 121 -12.50 11.54 1.48
CA LEU A 121 -11.06 11.41 1.34
C LEU A 121 -10.45 12.59 0.59
N VAL A 122 -11.04 12.98 -0.54
CA VAL A 122 -10.51 14.10 -1.35
C VAL A 122 -10.49 15.42 -0.59
N PRO A 123 -11.61 15.89 0.03
CA PRO A 123 -11.58 17.12 0.84
C PRO A 123 -10.62 17.04 2.03
N TRP A 124 -10.50 15.87 2.65
CA TRP A 124 -9.61 15.66 3.79
C TRP A 124 -8.13 15.73 3.39
N LEU A 125 -7.75 15.11 2.27
CA LEU A 125 -6.39 15.21 1.71
C LEU A 125 -6.09 16.64 1.26
N ALA A 126 -7.02 17.29 0.56
CA ALA A 126 -6.86 18.67 0.10
C ALA A 126 -6.57 19.63 1.27
N HIS A 127 -7.26 19.44 2.40
CA HIS A 127 -7.01 20.21 3.63
C HIS A 127 -5.56 20.09 4.12
N TRP A 128 -5.01 18.87 4.15
CA TRP A 128 -3.65 18.62 4.61
C TRP A 128 -2.59 19.14 3.62
N ILE A 129 -2.78 18.88 2.33
CA ILE A 129 -1.87 19.34 1.27
C ILE A 129 -1.73 20.87 1.28
N ARG A 130 -2.84 21.60 1.40
CA ARG A 130 -2.82 23.08 1.48
C ARG A 130 -2.12 23.62 2.73
N ARG A 131 -2.00 22.81 3.79
CA ARG A 131 -1.24 23.14 5.00
C ARG A 131 0.22 22.71 4.93
N GLY A 132 0.69 22.30 3.75
CA GLY A 132 2.07 21.88 3.52
C GLY A 132 2.37 20.44 3.92
N ALA A 133 1.36 19.63 4.24
CA ALA A 133 1.58 18.20 4.48
C ALA A 133 1.71 17.44 3.16
N VAL A 134 2.51 16.38 3.19
CA VAL A 134 2.81 15.54 2.03
C VAL A 134 2.34 14.11 2.29
N PRO A 135 1.19 13.67 1.73
CA PRO A 135 0.59 12.40 2.10
C PRO A 135 1.25 11.20 1.40
N ILE A 136 1.52 10.13 2.16
CA ILE A 136 1.80 8.79 1.61
C ILE A 136 0.57 7.91 1.88
N ALA A 137 0.07 7.27 0.82
CA ALA A 137 -0.93 6.21 0.92
C ALA A 137 -0.23 4.86 1.14
N THR A 138 -0.71 4.07 2.10
CA THR A 138 -0.34 2.65 2.25
C THR A 138 -1.56 1.82 1.90
N MET A 139 -1.54 1.21 0.72
CA MET A 139 -2.73 0.65 0.09
C MET A 139 -2.59 -0.86 -0.12
N ASN A 140 -3.70 -1.57 0.08
CA ASN A 140 -3.82 -2.94 -0.35
C ASN A 140 -4.22 -2.97 -1.82
N MET A 141 -3.28 -3.22 -2.72
CA MET A 141 -3.55 -3.26 -4.16
C MET A 141 -4.38 -4.48 -4.59
N GLN A 142 -4.66 -5.40 -3.66
CA GLN A 142 -5.50 -6.59 -3.88
C GLN A 142 -6.99 -6.29 -3.73
N GLN A 143 -7.34 -5.06 -3.38
CA GLN A 143 -8.71 -4.56 -3.27
C GLN A 143 -9.01 -3.62 -4.44
N ALA A 144 -10.31 -3.47 -4.76
CA ALA A 144 -10.77 -2.73 -5.92
C ALA A 144 -10.02 -3.13 -7.21
N VAL A 145 -9.84 -4.44 -7.43
CA VAL A 145 -9.29 -5.00 -8.67
C VAL A 145 -10.47 -5.32 -9.60
N PRO A 146 -10.50 -4.77 -10.83
CA PRO A 146 -11.57 -5.06 -11.79
C PRO A 146 -11.72 -6.56 -12.06
N GLU A 147 -12.95 -7.00 -12.34
CA GLU A 147 -13.21 -8.40 -12.66
C GLU A 147 -12.41 -8.85 -13.89
N GLY A 148 -11.71 -9.98 -13.76
CA GLY A 148 -10.88 -10.54 -14.83
C GLY A 148 -9.45 -10.02 -14.88
N GLU A 149 -9.10 -8.99 -14.08
CA GLU A 149 -7.72 -8.52 -13.97
C GLU A 149 -6.89 -9.35 -12.97
N GLU A 150 -5.58 -9.34 -13.16
CA GLU A 150 -4.65 -10.04 -12.27
C GLU A 150 -4.55 -9.30 -10.93
N ILE A 151 -4.82 -10.01 -9.83
CA ILE A 151 -4.67 -9.46 -8.49
C ILE A 151 -3.18 -9.15 -8.22
N PRO A 152 -2.83 -7.90 -7.88
CA PRO A 152 -1.47 -7.54 -7.49
C PRO A 152 -0.97 -8.36 -6.30
N ASP A 153 0.33 -8.62 -6.23
CA ASP A 153 0.92 -9.46 -5.17
C ASP A 153 1.64 -8.64 -4.08
N ALA A 154 1.05 -7.50 -3.70
CA ALA A 154 1.67 -6.61 -2.73
C ALA A 154 0.69 -5.58 -2.13
N TRP A 155 1.04 -5.13 -0.92
CA TRP A 155 0.73 -3.78 -0.49
C TRP A 155 1.67 -2.79 -1.14
N HIS A 156 1.24 -1.54 -1.29
CA HIS A 156 2.05 -0.53 -1.96
C HIS A 156 2.02 0.80 -1.21
N HIS A 157 3.15 1.52 -1.27
CA HIS A 157 3.26 2.87 -0.74
C HIS A 157 3.43 3.85 -1.89
N GLN A 158 2.58 4.87 -1.94
CA GLN A 158 2.63 5.89 -2.98
C GLN A 158 2.47 7.27 -2.37
N LEU A 159 3.27 8.22 -2.84
CA LEU A 159 3.02 9.63 -2.58
C LEU A 159 1.73 10.03 -3.29
N ILE A 160 0.83 10.70 -2.58
CA ILE A 160 -0.29 11.44 -3.19
C ILE A 160 0.21 12.85 -3.48
N PHE A 161 0.55 13.12 -4.74
CA PHE A 161 1.05 14.44 -5.14
C PHE A 161 -0.08 15.44 -5.43
N GLY A 162 -1.33 14.98 -5.48
CA GLY A 162 -2.47 15.88 -5.60
C GLY A 162 -3.83 15.20 -5.50
N VAL A 163 -4.88 16.02 -5.43
CA VAL A 163 -6.28 15.61 -5.48
C VAL A 163 -7.11 16.62 -6.26
N ALA A 164 -8.18 16.14 -6.87
CA ALA A 164 -9.22 16.93 -7.54
C ALA A 164 -10.58 16.26 -7.30
N PRO A 165 -11.73 16.89 -7.65
CA PRO A 165 -13.04 16.27 -7.48
C PRO A 165 -13.10 14.85 -8.06
N GLY A 166 -13.28 13.85 -7.18
CA GLY A 166 -13.36 12.44 -7.53
C GLY A 166 -12.05 11.75 -7.92
N ALA A 167 -10.90 12.43 -7.86
CA ALA A 167 -9.62 11.92 -8.34
C ALA A 167 -8.47 12.13 -7.33
N VAL A 168 -7.59 11.13 -7.25
CA VAL A 168 -6.37 11.14 -6.45
C VAL A 168 -5.18 10.87 -7.37
N PHE A 169 -4.19 11.75 -7.32
CA PHE A 169 -3.00 11.69 -8.17
C PHE A 169 -1.81 11.17 -7.36
N MET A 170 -1.16 10.11 -7.86
CA MET A 170 -0.12 9.39 -7.13
C MET A 170 1.15 9.21 -7.96
N THR A 171 2.30 9.02 -7.30
CA THR A 171 3.57 8.65 -7.97
C THR A 171 4.00 7.22 -7.65
N ASN A 172 4.98 6.75 -8.43
CA ASN A 172 5.61 5.44 -8.31
C ASN A 172 4.61 4.25 -8.34
N PRO A 173 3.95 3.99 -9.48
CA PRO A 173 4.01 4.74 -10.74
C PRO A 173 3.11 5.99 -10.74
N LEU A 174 3.30 6.87 -11.72
CA LEU A 174 2.38 7.99 -11.93
C LEU A 174 1.00 7.45 -12.28
N ASP A 175 0.00 7.79 -11.47
CA ASP A 175 -1.34 7.22 -11.58
C ASP A 175 -2.43 8.22 -11.18
N VAL A 176 -3.63 8.02 -11.70
CA VAL A 176 -4.83 8.80 -11.38
C VAL A 176 -5.98 7.84 -11.11
N VAL A 177 -6.41 7.80 -9.86
CA VAL A 177 -7.38 6.81 -9.37
C VAL A 177 -8.60 7.51 -8.79
N SER A 178 -9.76 6.87 -8.90
CA SER A 178 -10.99 7.40 -8.30
C SER A 178 -10.92 7.46 -6.77
N GLU A 179 -11.63 8.42 -6.17
CA GLU A 179 -11.73 8.50 -4.70
C GLU A 179 -12.27 7.20 -4.09
N GLU A 180 -13.24 6.57 -4.73
CA GLU A 180 -13.87 5.33 -4.26
C GLU A 180 -12.88 4.17 -4.20
N GLU A 181 -12.12 3.97 -5.27
CA GLU A 181 -11.11 2.92 -5.39
C GLU A 181 -9.98 3.09 -4.38
N VAL A 182 -9.43 4.31 -4.24
CA VAL A 182 -8.41 4.59 -3.22
C VAL A 182 -8.97 4.35 -1.81
N HIS A 183 -10.20 4.76 -1.56
CA HIS A 183 -10.82 4.61 -0.26
C HIS A 183 -11.09 3.14 0.10
N GLU A 184 -11.45 2.29 -0.87
CA GLU A 184 -11.56 0.84 -0.68
C GLU A 184 -10.21 0.22 -0.31
N ARG A 185 -9.15 0.55 -1.06
CA ARG A 185 -7.79 0.04 -0.80
C ARG A 185 -7.25 0.44 0.58
N LEU A 186 -7.53 1.66 1.02
CA LEU A 186 -7.11 2.18 2.34
C LEU A 186 -7.95 1.65 3.51
N CYS A 187 -9.21 1.30 3.28
CA CYS A 187 -10.12 0.77 4.29
C CYS A 187 -10.14 -0.76 4.34
N SER A 188 -9.05 -1.40 3.97
CA SER A 188 -8.91 -2.86 3.96
C SER A 188 -8.23 -3.38 5.22
N GLU A 189 -8.56 -4.60 5.62
CA GLU A 189 -7.82 -5.31 6.65
C GLU A 189 -6.36 -5.46 6.24
N SER A 190 -5.45 -5.53 7.22
CA SER A 190 -4.03 -5.86 6.95
C SER A 190 -3.85 -7.34 6.64
N VAL A 191 -4.57 -7.82 5.64
CA VAL A 191 -4.48 -9.17 5.10
C VAL A 191 -3.80 -9.09 3.74
N LEU A 192 -2.85 -10.00 3.52
CA LEU A 192 -2.17 -10.18 2.25
C LEU A 192 -2.53 -11.56 1.72
N LEU A 193 -3.03 -11.61 0.50
CA LEU A 193 -3.18 -12.82 -0.29
C LEU A 193 -1.84 -13.14 -0.96
N VAL A 194 -1.21 -14.24 -0.57
CA VAL A 194 -0.03 -14.80 -1.23
C VAL A 194 -0.47 -15.72 -2.34
N ARG A 195 0.10 -15.54 -3.53
CA ARG A 195 -0.22 -16.34 -4.72
C ARG A 195 -0.07 -17.84 -4.49
N ARG A 196 -0.98 -18.61 -5.09
CA ARG A 196 -0.98 -20.06 -4.99
C ARG A 196 0.31 -20.67 -5.55
N GLU A 197 0.78 -20.14 -6.67
CA GLU A 197 1.97 -20.62 -7.37
C GLU A 197 3.21 -20.51 -6.46
N ASP A 198 3.29 -19.41 -5.70
CA ASP A 198 4.37 -19.20 -4.73
C ASP A 198 4.31 -20.17 -3.56
N VAL A 199 3.11 -20.49 -3.07
CA VAL A 199 2.93 -21.50 -2.01
C VAL A 199 3.33 -22.87 -2.54
N LEU A 200 2.79 -23.29 -3.69
CA LEU A 200 3.03 -24.61 -4.26
C LEU A 200 4.48 -24.86 -4.66
N LYS A 201 5.17 -23.84 -5.18
CA LYS A 201 6.60 -23.93 -5.50
C LYS A 201 7.45 -24.35 -4.30
N ARG A 202 6.98 -24.06 -3.08
CA ARG A 202 7.70 -24.29 -1.81
C ARG A 202 7.07 -25.41 -0.97
N LEU A 203 6.00 -26.01 -1.46
CA LEU A 203 5.26 -27.05 -0.76
C LEU A 203 5.83 -28.42 -1.14
N THR A 204 6.77 -28.89 -0.35
CA THR A 204 7.40 -30.21 -0.52
C THR A 204 6.73 -31.26 0.36
N PRO A 205 6.86 -32.58 0.07
CA PRO A 205 6.26 -33.64 0.89
C PRO A 205 6.72 -33.64 2.35
N ASP A 206 7.94 -33.15 2.60
CA ASP A 206 8.57 -32.99 3.91
C ASP A 206 8.27 -31.64 4.60
N ALA A 207 7.47 -30.77 3.97
CA ALA A 207 7.12 -29.49 4.56
C ALA A 207 6.27 -29.67 5.83
N HIS A 208 6.84 -29.30 6.97
CA HIS A 208 6.17 -29.31 8.27
C HIS A 208 5.24 -28.10 8.42
N LEU A 209 3.97 -28.25 8.03
CA LEU A 209 3.01 -27.14 8.05
C LEU A 209 2.75 -26.56 9.44
N SER A 210 2.89 -27.34 10.50
CA SER A 210 2.76 -26.84 11.88
C SER A 210 3.74 -25.71 12.20
N GLN A 211 4.89 -25.64 11.52
CA GLN A 211 5.86 -24.54 11.68
C GLN A 211 5.28 -23.19 11.25
N ILE A 212 4.28 -23.15 10.37
CA ILE A 212 3.63 -21.92 9.91
C ILE A 212 2.97 -21.20 11.10
N SER A 213 2.22 -21.94 11.92
CA SER A 213 1.44 -21.41 13.04
C SER A 213 2.18 -21.43 14.37
N ASP A 214 2.94 -22.49 14.65
CA ASP A 214 3.59 -22.68 15.95
C ASP A 214 4.75 -21.72 16.18
N GLN A 215 5.40 -21.30 15.10
CA GLN A 215 6.53 -20.38 15.16
C GLN A 215 6.13 -18.92 14.96
N HIS A 216 4.88 -18.63 14.58
CA HIS A 216 4.45 -17.25 14.38
C HIS A 216 3.92 -16.64 15.69
N PRO A 217 4.48 -15.50 16.16
CA PRO A 217 4.09 -14.91 17.44
C PRO A 217 2.71 -14.23 17.41
N ASP A 218 2.18 -13.95 16.21
CA ASP A 218 0.89 -13.28 16.04
C ASP A 218 -0.27 -14.28 15.97
N LEU A 219 -1.17 -14.23 16.94
CA LEU A 219 -2.36 -15.09 17.02
C LEU A 219 -3.31 -14.92 15.83
N ARG A 220 -3.27 -13.80 15.11
CA ARG A 220 -4.11 -13.58 13.93
C ARG A 220 -3.81 -14.57 12.80
N TRP A 221 -2.61 -15.14 12.75
CA TRP A 221 -2.28 -16.22 11.82
C TRP A 221 -3.07 -17.51 12.13
N LYS A 222 -3.28 -17.80 13.42
CA LYS A 222 -4.14 -18.91 13.84
C LYS A 222 -5.61 -18.60 13.55
N THR A 223 -6.05 -17.36 13.80
CA THR A 223 -7.42 -16.91 13.47
C THR A 223 -7.72 -17.02 11.97
N LEU A 224 -6.77 -16.66 11.11
CA LEU A 224 -6.88 -16.80 9.66
C LEU A 224 -6.70 -18.25 9.18
N ASN A 225 -6.32 -19.18 10.05
CA ASN A 225 -6.02 -20.57 9.71
C ASN A 225 -5.03 -20.68 8.54
N VAL A 226 -3.92 -19.93 8.58
CA VAL A 226 -2.92 -19.90 7.49
C VAL A 226 -2.39 -21.29 7.16
N GLU A 227 -2.17 -22.11 8.20
CA GLU A 227 -1.75 -23.50 8.07
C GLU A 227 -2.80 -24.36 7.36
N GLY A 228 -4.06 -24.32 7.78
CA GLY A 228 -5.13 -25.07 7.13
C GLY A 228 -5.36 -24.63 5.68
N GLN A 229 -5.30 -23.33 5.38
CA GLN A 229 -5.35 -22.83 4.00
C GLN A 229 -4.21 -23.43 3.14
N THR A 230 -3.02 -23.55 3.73
CA THR A 230 -1.85 -24.13 3.04
C THR A 230 -2.02 -25.64 2.82
N ASP A 231 -2.58 -26.35 3.79
CA ASP A 231 -2.89 -27.78 3.65
C ASP A 231 -3.95 -28.03 2.58
N ASP A 232 -4.97 -27.17 2.49
CA ASP A 232 -5.97 -27.23 1.41
C ASP A 232 -5.32 -27.08 0.02
N GLN A 233 -4.30 -26.22 -0.12
CA GLN A 233 -3.54 -26.11 -1.38
C GLN A 233 -2.83 -27.42 -1.72
N ARG A 234 -2.29 -28.12 -0.71
CA ARG A 234 -1.65 -29.44 -0.85
C ARG A 234 -2.63 -30.46 -1.42
N GLY A 235 -3.81 -30.58 -0.81
CA GLY A 235 -4.84 -31.54 -1.24
C GLY A 235 -5.35 -31.26 -2.65
N ARG A 236 -5.55 -29.98 -3.01
CA ARG A 236 -6.00 -29.59 -4.36
C ARG A 236 -4.96 -29.85 -5.44
N ALA A 237 -3.66 -29.71 -5.14
CA ALA A 237 -2.61 -30.01 -6.09
C ALA A 237 -2.53 -31.51 -6.46
N SER A 238 -2.99 -32.40 -5.57
CA SER A 238 -3.02 -33.85 -5.80
C SER A 238 -4.19 -34.33 -6.66
N HIS A 239 -5.20 -33.49 -6.95
CA HIS A 239 -6.33 -33.84 -7.80
C HIS A 239 -6.21 -33.14 -9.17
N GLU A 240 -6.04 -33.92 -10.24
CA GLU A 240 -5.80 -33.48 -11.64
C GLU A 240 -6.91 -32.60 -12.27
N ASN A 241 -8.00 -32.30 -11.56
CA ASN A 241 -9.14 -31.54 -12.07
C ASN A 241 -9.53 -30.37 -11.17
N ALA A 242 -8.53 -29.67 -10.61
CA ALA A 242 -8.75 -28.45 -9.84
C ALA A 242 -9.24 -27.32 -10.77
N SER A 243 -10.55 -27.11 -10.76
CA SER A 243 -11.25 -25.88 -11.14
C SER A 243 -10.42 -24.63 -10.83
N ARG A 244 -10.51 -23.61 -11.71
CA ARG A 244 -9.91 -22.25 -11.63
C ARG A 244 -10.34 -21.43 -10.39
N ASP A 245 -10.75 -22.05 -9.28
CA ASP A 245 -10.93 -21.33 -8.01
C ASP A 245 -9.55 -21.16 -7.34
N SER A 246 -8.89 -20.09 -7.80
CA SER A 246 -7.49 -19.67 -7.70
C SER A 246 -7.13 -18.97 -6.39
N ARG A 247 -7.73 -19.36 -5.27
CA ARG A 247 -7.47 -18.65 -4.02
C ARG A 247 -6.16 -19.15 -3.39
N GLY A 248 -5.18 -18.26 -3.32
CA GLY A 248 -3.91 -18.45 -2.62
C GLY A 248 -4.07 -18.48 -1.09
N VAL A 249 -3.01 -18.15 -0.35
CA VAL A 249 -3.01 -18.17 1.13
C VAL A 249 -3.11 -16.74 1.67
N GLN A 250 -4.13 -16.47 2.48
CA GLN A 250 -4.29 -15.20 3.18
C GLN A 250 -3.56 -15.22 4.51
N LEU A 251 -2.75 -14.20 4.76
CA LEU A 251 -2.02 -14.04 6.02
C LEU A 251 -2.12 -12.61 6.55
N TRP A 252 -1.91 -12.44 7.85
CA TRP A 252 -1.85 -11.11 8.45
C TRP A 252 -0.52 -10.43 8.12
N SER A 253 -0.57 -9.16 7.72
CA SER A 253 0.58 -8.34 7.36
C SER A 253 0.79 -7.17 8.33
N ASP A 254 2.05 -6.79 8.54
CA ASP A 254 2.45 -5.84 9.57
C ASP A 254 2.32 -4.35 9.14
N PHE A 255 1.91 -4.05 7.90
CA PHE A 255 1.92 -2.68 7.36
C PHE A 255 1.13 -1.64 8.18
N LEU A 256 -0.05 -2.01 8.70
CA LEU A 256 -0.88 -1.13 9.52
C LEU A 256 -0.79 -1.44 11.02
N ARG A 257 0.23 -2.20 11.46
CA ARG A 257 0.39 -2.59 12.86
C ARG A 257 0.74 -1.37 13.71
N SER A 258 -0.21 -0.88 14.51
CA SER A 258 -0.02 0.17 15.52
C SER A 258 0.68 -0.35 16.77
#